data_AF-A0A7R8ZTU3-F1
#
_entry.id   AF-A0A7R8ZTU3-F1
#
_cell.length_a   1.000
_cell.length_b   1.000
_cell.length_c   1.000
_cell.angle_alpha   90.00
_cell.angle_beta   90.00
_cell.angle_gamma   90.00
#
_symmetry.space_group_name_H-M   'P 1'
#
loop_
_entity.id
_entity.type
_entity.pdbx_description
1 polymer ?
#
loop_
_entity_poly.entity_id
_entity_poly.type
_entity_poly.pdbx_seq_one_letter_code
_entity_poly.pdbx_strand_id
1 'polypeptide(L)' 'KLAAVLLPFHYDAEGLLNISVIRRAPGGIHGGQLAFPGGKYEVDDKTLLETALRETEEEVGLPRHEIE' A
#
# COMPACT_ATOMS: atom_id res chain seq x y z
N LYS A 1 7.77 -14.34 7.91
CA LYS A 1 8.21 -12.92 8.05
C LYS A 1 6.96 -12.06 8.14
N LEU A 2 6.97 -11.01 8.95
CA LEU A 2 5.84 -10.08 9.04
C LEU A 2 5.70 -9.26 7.75
N ALA A 3 4.48 -8.84 7.47
CA ALA A 3 4.11 -8.00 6.34
C ALA A 3 2.94 -7.11 6.77
N ALA A 4 2.78 -5.97 6.11
CA ALA A 4 1.68 -5.04 6.35
C ALA A 4 1.19 -4.45 5.04
N VAL A 5 -0.10 -4.11 4.98
CA VAL A 5 -0.77 -3.52 3.82
C VAL A 5 -1.64 -2.35 4.27
N LEU A 6 -1.87 -1.37 3.39
CA LEU A 6 -2.87 -0.33 3.58
C LEU A 6 -4.14 -0.63 2.78
N LEU A 7 -5.30 -0.40 3.38
CA LEU A 7 -6.56 -0.22 2.63
C LEU A 7 -6.78 1.30 2.47
N PRO A 8 -6.37 1.90 1.35
CA PRO A 8 -6.63 3.30 1.09
C PRO A 8 -8.09 3.52 0.71
N PHE A 9 -8.76 4.39 1.44
CA PHE A 9 -10.10 4.87 1.12
C PHE A 9 -10.05 6.37 0.79
N HIS A 10 -10.82 6.80 -0.20
CA HIS A 10 -10.98 8.22 -0.50
C HIS A 10 -12.36 8.49 -1.08
N TYR A 11 -12.83 9.73 -0.98
CA TYR A 11 -14.02 10.17 -1.67
C TYR A 11 -13.64 10.74 -3.04
N ASP A 12 -14.41 10.42 -4.09
CA ASP A 12 -14.27 11.08 -5.39
C ASP A 12 -15.00 12.43 -5.43
N ALA A 13 -15.00 13.08 -6.60
CA ALA A 13 -15.65 14.37 -6.82
C ALA A 13 -17.17 14.31 -6.61
N GLU A 14 -17.78 13.14 -6.77
CA GLU A 14 -19.20 12.87 -6.57
C GLU A 14 -19.53 12.50 -5.11
N GLY A 15 -18.52 12.39 -4.24
CA GLY A 15 -18.67 12.03 -2.84
C GLY A 15 -18.89 10.52 -2.60
N LEU A 16 -18.57 9.67 -3.58
CA LEU A 16 -18.61 8.22 -3.41
C LEU A 16 -17.31 7.72 -2.77
N LEU A 17 -17.45 6.78 -1.83
CA LEU A 17 -16.31 6.15 -1.17
C LEU A 17 -15.67 5.12 -2.11
N ASN A 18 -14.41 5.34 -2.44
CA ASN A 18 -13.61 4.48 -3.29
C ASN A 18 -12.50 3.79 -2.51
N ILE A 19 -12.15 2.58 -2.95
CA ILE A 19 -11.02 1.79 -2.44
C ILE A 19 -10.00 1.66 -3.56
N SER A 20 -8.76 2.06 -3.30
CA SER A 20 -7.69 1.93 -4.30
C SER A 20 -6.98 0.59 -4.14
N VAL A 21 -6.74 -0.09 -5.26
CA VAL A 21 -5.92 -1.31 -5.35
C VAL A 21 -4.84 -1.12 -6.39
N ILE A 22 -3.73 -1.83 -6.22
CA ILE A 22 -2.62 -1.85 -7.18
C ILE A 22 -2.61 -3.15 -7.96
N ARG A 23 -2.01 -3.11 -9.14
CA ARG A 23 -1.59 -4.33 -9.86
C ARG A 23 -0.11 -4.54 -9.63
N ARG A 24 0.25 -5.64 -8.96
CA ARG A 24 1.66 -5.94 -8.67
C ARG A 24 2.45 -6.12 -9.96
N ALA A 25 3.72 -5.70 -9.95
CA ALA A 25 4.63 -5.92 -11.06
C ALA A 25 4.67 -7.42 -11.45
N PRO A 26 4.80 -7.76 -12.75
CA PRO A 26 4.87 -9.14 -13.18
C PRO A 26 6.14 -9.83 -12.64
N GLY A 27 6.02 -11.12 -12.31
CA GLY A 27 7.11 -11.92 -11.74
C GLY A 27 6.96 -12.20 -10.24
N GLY A 28 7.59 -13.28 -9.77
CA GLY A 28 7.43 -13.77 -8.39
C GLY A 28 6.06 -14.43 -8.13
N ILE A 29 5.84 -14.82 -6.87
CA ILE A 29 4.68 -15.66 -6.47
C ILE A 29 3.33 -14.94 -6.66
N HIS A 30 3.30 -13.61 -6.56
CA HIS A 30 2.08 -12.79 -6.62
C HIS A 30 2.09 -11.75 -7.75
N GLY A 31 2.98 -11.90 -8.73
CA GLY A 31 3.11 -10.93 -9.81
C GLY A 31 1.86 -10.83 -10.69
N GLY A 32 1.48 -9.60 -11.06
CA GLY A 32 0.32 -9.33 -11.92
C GLY A 32 -1.05 -9.41 -11.25
N GLN A 33 -1.12 -9.81 -9.97
CA GLN A 33 -2.35 -9.87 -9.18
C GLN A 33 -2.79 -8.46 -8.71
N LEU A 34 -4.10 -8.28 -8.53
CA LEU A 34 -4.62 -7.13 -7.79
C LEU A 34 -4.37 -7.34 -6.30
N ALA A 35 -3.87 -6.30 -5.64
CA ALA A 35 -3.55 -6.33 -4.22
C ALA A 35 -3.73 -4.94 -3.60
N PHE A 36 -3.78 -4.91 -2.28
CA PHE A 36 -3.55 -3.67 -1.54
C PHE A 36 -2.06 -3.33 -1.54
N PRO A 37 -1.70 -2.03 -1.56
CA PRO A 37 -0.31 -1.61 -1.46
C PRO A 37 0.27 -2.05 -0.11
N GLY A 38 1.51 -2.51 -0.16
CA GLY A 38 2.16 -3.08 1.02
C GLY A 38 3.15 -4.19 0.69
N GLY A 39 3.83 -4.65 1.74
CA GLY A 39 4.96 -5.54 1.58
C GLY A 39 5.51 -6.08 2.89
N LYS A 40 6.74 -6.56 2.81
CA LYS A 40 7.40 -7.25 3.93
C LYS A 40 7.98 -6.23 4.89
N TYR A 41 7.92 -6.55 6.18
CA TYR A 41 8.62 -5.77 7.21
C TYR A 41 10.14 -5.81 6.96
N GLU A 42 10.76 -4.64 7.00
CA GLU A 42 12.21 -4.45 6.90
C GLU A 42 12.82 -4.02 8.24
N VAL A 43 14.14 -4.22 8.40
CA VAL A 43 14.83 -3.96 9.68
C VAL A 43 14.77 -2.49 10.11
N ASP A 44 14.61 -1.59 9.15
CA ASP A 44 14.54 -0.14 9.38
C ASP A 44 13.11 0.34 9.71
N ASP A 45 12.09 -0.50 9.53
CA ASP A 45 10.71 -0.19 9.92
C ASP A 45 10.57 -0.32 11.45
N LYS A 46 10.15 0.73 12.16
CA LYS A 46 9.96 0.64 13.63
C LYS A 46 8.64 -0.04 14.01
N THR A 47 7.67 -0.05 13.09
CA THR A 47 6.34 -0.64 13.29
C THR A 47 5.78 -1.20 11.99
N LEU A 48 4.74 -2.04 12.08
CA LEU A 48 4.01 -2.51 10.89
C LEU A 48 3.27 -1.38 10.15
N LEU A 49 2.88 -0.32 10.87
CA LEU A 49 2.31 0.87 10.24
C LEU A 49 3.35 1.56 9.36
N GLU A 50 4.58 1.72 9.85
CA GLU A 50 5.68 2.29 9.06
C GLU A 50 5.98 1.43 7.82
N THR A 51 5.97 0.10 7.93
CA THR A 51 6.08 -0.81 6.77
C THR A 51 5.00 -0.52 5.74
N ALA A 52 3.72 -0.45 6.15
CA ALA A 52 2.61 -0.27 5.22
C ALA A 52 2.67 1.11 4.53
N LEU A 53 3.03 2.16 5.27
CA LEU A 53 3.22 3.52 4.75
C LEU A 53 4.40 3.61 3.77
N ARG A 54 5.56 3.06 4.13
CA ARG A 54 6.76 3.03 3.28
C ARG A 54 6.48 2.32 1.95
N GLU A 55 5.93 1.11 2.02
CA GLU A 55 5.63 0.32 0.82
C GLU A 55 4.57 1.02 -0.06
N THR A 56 3.59 1.68 0.54
CA THR A 56 2.58 2.45 -0.23
C THR A 56 3.20 3.64 -0.95
N GLU A 57 4.12 4.36 -0.31
CA GLU A 57 4.87 5.45 -0.93
C GLU A 57 5.76 4.93 -2.07
N GLU A 58 6.41 3.78 -1.92
CA GLU A 58 7.25 3.15 -2.95
C GLU A 58 6.44 2.61 -4.15
N GLU A 59 5.32 1.92 -3.91
CA GLU A 59 4.52 1.26 -4.95
C GLU A 59 3.59 2.23 -5.69
N VAL A 60 3.10 3.27 -5.03
CA VAL A 60 2.06 4.18 -5.57
C VAL A 60 2.56 5.63 -5.69
N GLY A 61 3.61 6.02 -4.97
CA GLY A 61 4.09 7.40 -4.93
C GLY A 61 3.26 8.34 -4.05
N LEU A 62 2.31 7.81 -3.26
CA LEU A 62 1.50 8.60 -2.34
C LEU A 62 2.37 8.97 -1.12
N PRO A 63 2.64 10.26 -0.86
CA PRO A 63 3.48 10.64 0.27
C PRO A 63 2.85 10.20 1.57
N ARG A 64 3.62 9.54 2.43
CA ARG A 64 3.10 8.96 3.68
C ARG A 64 2.48 9.97 4.65
N HIS A 65 2.79 11.27 4.48
CA HIS A 65 2.25 12.35 5.30
C HIS A 65 0.86 12.84 4.85
N GLU A 66 0.37 12.37 3.70
CA GLU A 66 -0.98 12.66 3.20
C GLU A 66 -1.99 11.55 3.57
N ILE A 67 -1.57 10.54 4.33
CA ILE A 67 -2.37 9.39 4.76
C ILE A 67 -2.75 9.56 6.25
N GLU A 68 -4.03 9.43 6.58
CA GLU A 68 -4.59 9.52 7.94
C GLU A 68 -4.95 8.13 8.52
#